data_AF-A0A2N6M032-F1
#
_entry.id   AF-A0A2N6M032-F1
#
_cell.length_a   1.000
_cell.length_b   1.000
_cell.length_c   1.000
_cell.angle_alpha   90.00
_cell.angle_beta   90.00
_cell.angle_gamma   90.00
#
_symmetry.space_group_name_H-M   'P 1'
#
loop_
_entity.id
_entity.type
_entity.pdbx_description
1 polymer ?
#
loop_
_entity_poly.entity_id
_entity_poly.type
_entity_poly.pdbx_seq_one_letter_code
_entity_poly.pdbx_strand_id
1 'polypeptide(L)'
;MKTEQFQIVLRFFKALADESRLKILSFLANQECSVEELAVLLQLKEPTVSHHLAKLREVNLVTMRPEGNTHLYQLESGTLESVSKEILTPGKIASWVEDVDTEAWEIKIIQTYTEGERLKEIPSSRKKRLVILRWLANKFEVGVQYSESTIDEILKGYHADFANLRRELISYNLIQKKDGVYWRYVD
;
A
#
# COMPACT_ATOMS: atom_id res chain seq x y z
N MET A 1 -3.66 7.37 7.02
CA MET A 1 -4.88 8.04 6.50
C MET A 1 -6.08 7.71 7.41
N LYS A 2 -6.98 8.65 7.75
CA LYS A 2 -8.16 8.33 8.62
C LYS A 2 -8.97 7.17 7.99
N THR A 3 -9.31 6.15 8.77
CA THR A 3 -10.09 4.94 8.36
C THR A 3 -11.31 5.27 7.49
N GLU A 4 -11.94 6.42 7.74
CA GLU A 4 -13.08 6.93 6.99
C GLU A 4 -12.77 7.20 5.50
N GLN A 5 -11.61 7.79 5.18
CA GLN A 5 -11.23 8.07 3.79
C GLN A 5 -10.99 6.76 3.02
N PHE A 6 -10.41 5.74 3.65
CA PHE A 6 -10.23 4.42 3.04
C PHE A 6 -11.57 3.75 2.74
N GLN A 7 -12.54 3.86 3.66
CA GLN A 7 -13.89 3.32 3.43
C GLN A 7 -14.62 4.03 2.29
N ILE A 8 -14.41 5.34 2.10
CA ILE A 8 -14.96 6.07 0.95
C ILE A 8 -14.39 5.51 -0.37
N VAL A 9 -13.06 5.36 -0.44
CA VAL A 9 -12.37 4.77 -1.60
C VAL A 9 -12.86 3.35 -1.89
N LEU A 10 -12.99 2.53 -0.85
CA LEU A 10 -13.47 1.15 -0.98
C LEU A 10 -14.90 1.10 -1.51
N ARG A 11 -15.80 1.96 -1.03
CA ARG A 11 -17.18 2.07 -1.55
C ARG A 11 -17.19 2.49 -3.02
N PHE A 12 -16.36 3.46 -3.39
CA PHE A 12 -16.21 3.90 -4.77
C PHE A 12 -15.78 2.75 -5.70
N PHE A 13 -14.74 2.00 -5.34
CA PHE A 13 -14.32 0.84 -6.15
C PHE A 13 -15.36 -0.27 -6.18
N LYS A 14 -16.05 -0.56 -5.07
CA LYS A 14 -17.17 -1.51 -5.06
C LYS A 14 -18.33 -1.07 -5.95
N ALA A 15 -18.52 0.24 -6.12
CA ALA A 15 -19.49 0.79 -7.05
C ALA A 15 -19.09 0.55 -8.53
N LEU A 16 -17.79 0.57 -8.82
CA LEU A 16 -17.25 0.36 -10.18
C LEU A 16 -16.97 -1.11 -10.53
N ALA A 17 -16.81 -2.00 -9.55
CA ALA A 17 -16.47 -3.40 -9.74
C ALA A 17 -17.66 -4.27 -10.23
N ASP A 18 -18.27 -3.86 -11.35
CA ASP A 18 -19.36 -4.55 -12.03
C ASP A 18 -19.45 -4.09 -13.48
N GLU A 19 -19.56 -5.04 -14.39
CA GLU A 19 -19.50 -4.79 -15.83
C GLU A 19 -20.64 -3.87 -16.31
N SER A 20 -21.87 -4.12 -15.85
CA SER A 20 -23.05 -3.33 -16.24
C SER A 20 -22.92 -1.87 -15.80
N ARG A 21 -22.44 -1.62 -14.57
CA ARG A 21 -22.19 -0.25 -14.08
C ARG A 21 -21.12 0.47 -14.89
N LEU A 22 -20.05 -0.20 -15.29
CA LEU A 22 -19.04 0.40 -16.16
C LEU A 22 -19.60 0.75 -17.54
N LYS A 23 -20.44 -0.12 -18.12
CA LYS A 23 -21.12 0.18 -19.39
C LYS A 23 -22.10 1.34 -19.24
N ILE A 24 -22.90 1.41 -18.17
CA ILE A 24 -23.76 2.55 -17.87
C ILE A 24 -22.96 3.85 -17.86
N LEU A 25 -21.86 3.89 -17.08
CA LEU A 25 -21.00 5.07 -17.03
C LEU A 25 -20.41 5.44 -18.40
N SER A 26 -20.07 4.46 -19.24
CA SER A 26 -19.58 4.74 -20.60
C SER A 26 -20.64 5.39 -21.50
N PHE A 27 -21.91 5.00 -21.38
CA PHE A 27 -22.99 5.67 -22.11
C PHE A 27 -23.22 7.09 -21.55
N LEU A 28 -23.29 7.20 -20.22
CA LEU A 28 -23.53 8.46 -19.51
C LEU A 28 -22.39 9.48 -19.65
N ALA A 29 -21.19 9.04 -20.00
CA ALA A 29 -20.06 9.90 -20.31
C ALA A 29 -20.25 10.67 -21.64
N ASN A 30 -21.10 10.16 -22.53
CA ASN A 30 -21.31 10.74 -23.86
C ASN A 30 -22.64 11.52 -23.96
N GLN A 31 -23.67 11.08 -23.23
CA GLN A 31 -25.01 11.68 -23.27
C GLN A 31 -25.83 11.34 -22.02
N GLU A 32 -26.86 12.12 -21.73
CA GLU A 32 -27.85 11.74 -20.72
C GLU A 32 -28.70 10.56 -21.21
N CYS A 33 -29.11 9.66 -20.32
CA CYS A 33 -29.98 8.53 -20.66
C CYS A 33 -31.01 8.26 -19.55
N SER A 34 -32.18 7.80 -19.97
CA SER A 34 -33.22 7.23 -19.11
C SER A 34 -32.92 5.78 -18.72
N VAL A 35 -33.66 5.27 -17.73
CA VAL A 35 -33.59 3.85 -17.34
C VAL A 35 -34.00 2.92 -18.48
N GLU A 36 -35.03 3.30 -19.23
CA GLU A 36 -35.56 2.53 -20.36
C GLU A 36 -34.51 2.40 -21.47
N GLU A 37 -33.87 3.52 -21.86
CA GLU A 37 -32.81 3.51 -22.88
C GLU A 37 -31.62 2.64 -22.45
N LEU A 38 -31.16 2.78 -21.22
CA LEU A 38 -30.06 1.97 -20.68
C LEU A 38 -30.44 0.47 -20.61
N ALA A 39 -31.69 0.15 -20.28
CA ALA A 39 -32.17 -1.23 -20.26
C ALA A 39 -32.12 -1.87 -21.65
N VAL A 40 -32.55 -1.13 -22.68
CA VAL A 40 -32.47 -1.58 -24.08
C VAL A 40 -31.02 -1.73 -24.52
N LEU A 41 -30.18 -0.71 -24.32
CA LEU A 41 -28.77 -0.70 -24.74
C LEU A 41 -27.95 -1.84 -24.11
N LEU A 42 -28.24 -2.18 -22.86
CA LEU A 42 -27.52 -3.20 -22.09
C LEU A 42 -28.17 -4.59 -22.13
N GLN A 43 -29.34 -4.71 -22.74
CA GLN A 43 -30.17 -5.94 -22.72
C GLN A 43 -30.47 -6.40 -21.28
N LEU A 44 -30.80 -5.45 -20.41
CA LEU A 44 -31.15 -5.69 -19.02
C LEU A 44 -32.60 -5.31 -18.74
N LYS A 45 -33.13 -5.76 -17.61
CA LYS A 45 -34.44 -5.29 -17.14
C LYS A 45 -34.29 -3.94 -16.44
N GLU A 46 -35.27 -3.05 -16.58
CA GLU A 46 -35.27 -1.73 -15.92
C GLU A 46 -35.04 -1.78 -14.40
N PRO A 47 -35.58 -2.75 -13.62
CA PRO A 47 -35.26 -2.85 -12.20
C PRO A 47 -33.77 -3.11 -11.93
N THR A 48 -33.10 -3.87 -12.81
CA THR A 48 -31.66 -4.13 -12.73
C THR A 48 -30.87 -2.86 -13.00
N VAL A 49 -31.24 -2.11 -14.05
CA VAL A 49 -30.61 -0.82 -14.36
C VAL A 49 -30.82 0.20 -13.24
N SER A 50 -32.04 0.29 -12.70
CA SER A 50 -32.36 1.15 -11.56
C SER A 50 -31.52 0.81 -10.33
N HIS A 51 -31.32 -0.48 -10.05
CA HIS A 51 -30.44 -0.93 -8.97
C HIS A 51 -28.99 -0.48 -9.19
N HIS A 52 -28.46 -0.63 -10.40
CA HIS A 52 -27.11 -0.18 -10.75
C HIS A 52 -26.96 1.34 -10.62
N LEU A 53 -27.93 2.12 -11.12
CA LEU A 53 -27.94 3.58 -11.01
C LEU A 53 -28.03 4.04 -9.54
N ALA A 54 -28.81 3.35 -8.70
CA ALA A 54 -28.85 3.63 -7.27
C ALA A 54 -27.47 3.44 -6.62
N LYS A 55 -26.77 2.35 -6.96
CA LYS A 55 -25.41 2.08 -6.46
C LYS A 55 -24.37 3.10 -6.95
N LEU A 56 -24.50 3.59 -8.18
CA LEU A 56 -23.66 4.66 -8.70
C LEU A 56 -23.97 6.00 -8.03
N ARG A 57 -25.24 6.27 -7.73
CA ARG A 57 -25.67 7.48 -7.02
C ARG A 57 -25.20 7.52 -5.56
N GLU A 58 -25.14 6.37 -4.88
CA GLU A 58 -24.61 6.24 -3.50
C GLU A 58 -23.16 6.77 -3.37
N VAL A 59 -22.40 6.77 -4.46
CA VAL A 59 -21.02 7.27 -4.52
C VAL A 59 -20.87 8.54 -5.38
N ASN A 60 -21.98 9.22 -5.69
CA ASN A 60 -22.02 10.45 -6.49
C ASN A 60 -21.35 10.34 -7.87
N LEU A 61 -21.44 9.16 -8.52
CA LEU A 61 -20.95 8.99 -9.89
C LEU A 61 -21.98 9.37 -10.96
N VAL A 62 -23.25 9.45 -10.58
CA VAL A 62 -24.34 9.87 -11.48
C VAL A 62 -25.28 10.83 -10.77
N THR A 63 -25.79 11.80 -11.51
CA THR A 63 -26.89 12.67 -11.10
C THR A 63 -28.15 12.29 -11.86
N MET A 64 -29.29 12.81 -11.42
CA MET A 64 -30.59 12.54 -12.02
C MET A 64 -31.40 13.82 -12.05
N ARG A 65 -32.06 14.10 -13.18
CA ARG A 65 -33.04 15.17 -13.33
C ARG A 65 -34.37 14.63 -13.86
N PRO A 66 -35.52 15.17 -13.43
CA PRO A 66 -36.81 14.82 -14.02
C PRO A 66 -36.93 15.39 -15.44
N GLU A 67 -37.52 14.62 -16.34
CA GLU A 67 -37.90 15.04 -17.69
C GLU A 67 -39.27 14.46 -18.05
N GLY A 68 -40.30 15.30 -17.94
CA GLY A 68 -41.69 14.87 -18.09
C GLY A 68 -42.05 13.80 -17.06
N ASN A 69 -42.43 12.61 -17.55
CA ASN A 69 -42.77 11.45 -16.71
C ASN A 69 -41.60 10.47 -16.51
N THR A 70 -40.40 10.86 -16.96
CA THR A 70 -39.19 10.03 -16.88
C THR A 70 -38.09 10.75 -16.09
N HIS A 71 -37.00 10.05 -15.83
CA HIS A 71 -35.81 10.61 -15.22
C HIS A 71 -34.62 10.37 -16.14
N LEU A 72 -33.85 11.42 -16.40
CA LEU A 72 -32.60 11.35 -17.12
C LEU A 72 -31.43 11.34 -16.15
N TYR A 73 -30.48 10.45 -16.41
CA TYR A 73 -29.25 10.30 -15.66
C TYR A 73 -28.09 10.85 -16.47
N GLN A 74 -27.09 11.41 -15.77
CA GLN A 74 -25.85 11.91 -16.35
C GLN A 74 -24.67 11.47 -15.48
N LEU A 75 -23.49 11.33 -16.10
CA LEU A 75 -22.23 11.17 -15.38
C LEU A 75 -21.89 12.43 -14.57
N GLU A 76 -21.54 12.26 -13.30
CA GLU A 76 -20.94 13.32 -12.48
C GLU A 76 -19.41 13.24 -12.61
N SER A 77 -18.85 14.03 -13.54
CA SER A 77 -17.41 14.01 -13.83
C SER A 77 -16.57 14.59 -12.71
N GLY A 78 -17.09 15.53 -11.91
CA GLY A 78 -16.37 16.16 -10.83
C GLY A 78 -15.93 15.16 -9.75
N THR A 79 -16.82 14.24 -9.38
CA THR A 79 -16.50 13.15 -8.45
C THR A 79 -15.41 12.23 -9.00
N LEU A 80 -15.50 11.85 -10.28
CA LEU A 80 -14.53 10.96 -10.92
C LEU A 80 -13.13 11.59 -10.98
N GLU A 81 -13.07 12.89 -11.31
CA GLU A 81 -11.82 13.65 -11.35
C GLU A 81 -11.19 13.83 -9.98
N SER A 82 -12.00 14.17 -8.96
CA SER A 82 -11.52 14.30 -7.58
C SER A 82 -10.92 12.98 -7.10
N VAL A 83 -11.60 11.85 -7.31
CA VAL A 83 -11.06 10.53 -6.94
C VAL A 83 -9.79 10.22 -7.73
N SER A 84 -9.74 10.51 -9.03
CA SER A 84 -8.52 10.29 -9.83
C SER A 84 -7.32 11.06 -9.28
N LYS A 85 -7.49 12.34 -8.95
CA LYS A 85 -6.40 13.24 -8.50
C LYS A 85 -6.01 13.00 -7.03
N GLU A 86 -6.99 12.74 -6.17
CA GLU A 86 -6.76 12.71 -4.72
C GLU A 86 -6.47 11.31 -4.17
N ILE A 87 -6.85 10.26 -4.91
CA ILE A 87 -6.84 8.87 -4.44
C ILE A 87 -5.91 7.99 -5.28
N LEU A 88 -5.91 8.09 -6.61
CA LEU A 88 -5.21 7.15 -7.50
C LEU A 88 -3.73 7.44 -7.77
N THR A 89 -3.06 8.27 -6.96
CA THR A 89 -1.62 8.54 -7.12
C THR A 89 -0.76 7.51 -6.39
N PRO A 90 0.47 7.18 -6.86
CA PRO A 90 1.34 6.21 -6.18
C PRO A 90 1.59 6.55 -4.71
N GLY A 91 1.80 7.83 -4.38
CA GLY A 91 2.01 8.27 -3.00
C GLY A 91 0.77 8.07 -2.13
N LYS A 92 -0.43 8.32 -2.66
CA LYS A 92 -1.66 8.08 -1.91
C LYS A 92 -1.97 6.59 -1.77
N ILE A 93 -1.75 5.79 -2.81
CA ILE A 93 -1.87 4.33 -2.77
C ILE A 93 -0.95 3.74 -1.70
N ALA A 94 0.31 4.21 -1.63
CA ALA A 94 1.24 3.81 -0.59
C ALA A 94 0.72 4.16 0.83
N SER A 95 0.02 5.28 0.98
CA SER A 95 -0.59 5.69 2.26
C SER A 95 -1.85 4.90 2.67
N TRP A 96 -2.44 4.11 1.77
CA TRP A 96 -3.58 3.24 2.12
C TRP A 96 -3.19 2.08 3.03
N VAL A 97 -1.89 1.81 3.08
CA VAL A 97 -1.30 0.59 3.63
C VAL A 97 -0.43 0.91 4.86
N GLU A 98 -0.75 1.99 5.59
CA GLU A 98 -0.11 2.30 6.88
C GLU A 98 -0.23 1.12 7.89
N ASP A 99 -1.22 0.22 7.71
CA ASP A 99 -1.50 -0.93 8.58
C ASP A 99 -1.23 -2.32 7.95
N VAL A 100 -0.51 -2.44 6.82
CA VAL A 100 0.05 -3.78 6.51
C VAL A 100 1.15 -4.01 7.52
N ASP A 101 0.96 -5.05 8.32
CA ASP A 101 1.83 -5.51 9.38
C ASP A 101 3.18 -6.00 8.82
N THR A 102 3.95 -5.07 8.24
CA THR A 102 5.35 -5.27 7.90
C THR A 102 6.12 -5.66 9.16
N GLU A 103 5.70 -5.16 10.32
CA GLU A 103 6.22 -5.56 11.62
C GLU A 103 6.02 -7.06 11.87
N ALA A 104 4.83 -7.65 11.69
CA ALA A 104 4.64 -9.09 11.90
C ALA A 104 5.44 -9.95 10.94
N TRP A 105 5.58 -9.53 9.68
CA TRP A 105 6.46 -10.26 8.76
C TRP A 105 7.92 -10.15 9.21
N GLU A 106 8.41 -8.96 9.56
CA GLU A 106 9.77 -8.77 10.04
C GLU A 106 10.05 -9.49 11.36
N ILE A 107 9.12 -9.42 12.32
CA ILE A 107 9.13 -10.15 13.61
C ILE A 107 9.19 -11.64 13.35
N LYS A 108 8.35 -12.17 12.46
CA LYS A 108 8.36 -13.58 12.10
C LYS A 108 9.71 -13.98 11.51
N ILE A 109 10.29 -13.15 10.64
CA ILE A 109 11.63 -13.40 10.11
C ILE A 109 12.65 -13.39 11.24
N ILE A 110 12.68 -12.38 12.11
CA ILE A 110 13.61 -12.31 13.24
C ILE A 110 13.49 -13.56 14.11
N GLN A 111 12.29 -13.91 14.57
CA GLN A 111 12.04 -15.12 15.38
C GLN A 111 12.44 -16.43 14.67
N THR A 112 12.30 -16.49 13.34
CA THR A 112 12.70 -17.68 12.57
C THR A 112 14.21 -17.86 12.59
N TYR A 113 14.97 -16.78 12.51
CA TYR A 113 16.43 -16.80 12.34
C TYR A 113 17.22 -16.55 13.62
N THR A 114 16.60 -16.08 14.71
CA THR A 114 17.27 -15.86 15.99
C THR A 114 16.84 -16.87 17.06
N GLU A 115 17.66 -16.98 18.10
CA GLU A 115 17.36 -17.68 19.34
C GLU A 115 17.83 -16.78 20.49
N GLY A 116 16.89 -16.14 21.18
CA GLY A 116 17.19 -15.04 22.08
C GLY A 116 17.88 -13.89 21.33
N GLU A 117 19.08 -13.52 21.78
CA GLU A 117 19.90 -12.51 21.10
C GLU A 117 20.86 -13.09 20.05
N ARG A 118 20.96 -14.42 19.88
CA ARG A 118 21.88 -14.99 18.88
C ARG A 118 21.21 -15.20 17.54
N LEU A 119 21.93 -14.92 16.46
CA LEU A 119 21.54 -15.32 15.11
C LEU A 119 21.91 -16.80 14.91
N LYS A 120 20.98 -17.61 14.41
CA LYS A 120 21.20 -19.04 14.10
C LYS A 120 21.86 -19.23 12.75
N GLU A 121 21.35 -18.53 11.74
CA GLU A 121 21.87 -18.53 10.37
C GLU A 121 21.60 -17.20 9.67
N ILE A 122 22.45 -16.86 8.69
CA ILE A 122 22.25 -15.68 7.83
C ILE A 122 21.34 -16.08 6.67
N PRO A 123 20.16 -15.46 6.47
CA PRO A 123 19.23 -15.83 5.41
C PRO A 123 19.85 -15.69 4.01
N SER A 124 19.66 -16.66 3.13
CA SER A 124 20.09 -16.57 1.72
C SER A 124 19.25 -15.58 0.89
N SER A 125 17.98 -15.40 1.25
CA SER A 125 17.08 -14.45 0.61
C SER A 125 17.47 -13.01 0.95
N ARG A 126 17.74 -12.19 -0.08
CA ARG A 126 18.10 -10.78 0.07
C ARG A 126 17.13 -9.98 0.96
N LYS A 127 15.82 -10.23 0.82
CA LYS A 127 14.77 -9.53 1.59
C LYS A 127 14.81 -9.92 3.07
N LYS A 128 14.86 -11.23 3.38
CA LYS A 128 14.92 -11.72 4.76
C LYS A 128 16.23 -11.31 5.44
N ARG A 129 17.34 -11.34 4.70
CA ARG A 129 18.64 -10.90 5.20
C ARG A 129 18.64 -9.43 5.58
N LEU A 130 18.04 -8.56 4.75
CA LEU A 130 17.90 -7.14 5.09
C LEU A 130 17.15 -6.93 6.42
N VAL A 131 16.10 -7.71 6.70
CA VAL A 131 15.40 -7.65 8.00
C VAL A 131 16.35 -7.98 9.15
N ILE A 132 17.12 -9.06 9.02
CA ILE A 132 18.10 -9.47 10.03
C ILE A 132 19.20 -8.42 10.21
N LEU A 133 19.70 -7.84 9.13
CA LEU A 133 20.72 -6.79 9.21
C LEU A 133 20.18 -5.52 9.87
N ARG A 134 18.93 -5.13 9.59
CA ARG A 134 18.28 -4.00 10.28
C ARG A 134 18.10 -4.27 11.77
N TRP A 135 17.64 -5.46 12.13
CA TRP A 135 17.55 -5.90 13.52
C TRP A 135 18.92 -5.86 14.23
N LEU A 136 19.98 -6.31 13.54
CA LEU A 136 21.33 -6.30 14.08
C LEU A 136 21.91 -4.88 14.18
N ALA A 137 21.65 -4.03 13.18
CA ALA A 137 22.03 -2.61 13.21
C ALA A 137 21.40 -1.87 14.40
N ASN A 138 20.18 -2.27 14.82
CA ASN A 138 19.53 -1.75 16.01
C ASN A 138 20.27 -2.03 17.34
N LYS A 139 21.29 -2.90 17.33
CA LYS A 139 22.17 -3.15 18.49
C LYS A 139 23.31 -2.14 18.61
N PHE A 140 23.48 -1.26 17.62
CA PHE A 140 24.45 -0.18 17.64
C PHE A 140 23.75 1.15 17.94
N GLU A 141 24.36 1.92 18.83
CA GLU A 141 23.90 3.26 19.17
C GLU A 141 24.21 4.23 18.03
N VAL A 142 23.26 5.12 17.75
CA VAL A 142 23.39 6.14 16.71
C VAL A 142 24.45 7.16 17.13
N GLY A 143 25.32 7.52 16.19
CA GLY A 143 26.35 8.54 16.41
C GLY A 143 27.53 8.09 17.28
N VAL A 144 27.47 6.88 17.86
CA VAL A 144 28.59 6.28 18.58
C VAL A 144 29.60 5.71 17.59
N GLN A 145 30.88 5.97 17.86
CA GLN A 145 32.00 5.50 17.06
C GLN A 145 32.56 4.21 17.66
N TYR A 146 32.66 3.18 16.84
CA TYR A 146 33.20 1.87 17.18
C TYR A 146 34.49 1.64 16.42
N SER A 147 35.55 1.23 17.12
CA SER A 147 36.76 0.74 16.46
C SER A 147 36.50 -0.61 15.78
N GLU A 148 37.37 -1.01 14.86
CA GLU A 148 37.24 -2.31 14.19
C GLU A 148 37.22 -3.51 15.16
N SER A 149 38.01 -3.45 16.24
CA SER A 149 38.00 -4.49 17.28
C SER A 149 36.71 -4.47 18.09
N THR A 150 36.21 -3.28 18.43
CA THR A 150 34.97 -3.13 19.22
C THR A 150 33.75 -3.66 18.46
N ILE A 151 33.61 -3.31 17.18
CA ILE A 151 32.48 -3.81 16.38
C ILE A 151 32.54 -5.33 16.20
N ASP A 152 33.75 -5.91 16.07
CA ASP A 152 33.92 -7.36 15.98
C ASP A 152 33.55 -8.08 17.27
N GLU A 153 33.95 -7.54 18.42
CA GLU A 153 33.57 -8.08 19.72
C GLU A 153 32.05 -8.10 19.91
N ILE A 154 31.39 -6.99 19.55
CA ILE A 154 29.92 -6.89 19.59
C ILE A 154 29.31 -7.94 18.67
N LEU A 155 29.70 -7.98 17.39
CA LEU A 155 29.13 -8.88 16.39
C LEU A 155 29.38 -10.37 16.70
N LYS A 156 30.52 -10.73 17.31
CA LYS A 156 30.80 -12.10 17.80
C LYS A 156 29.78 -12.57 18.85
N GLY A 157 29.24 -11.65 19.64
CA GLY A 157 28.15 -11.92 20.57
C GLY A 157 26.89 -12.45 19.85
N TYR A 158 26.63 -11.97 18.64
CA TYR A 158 25.45 -12.27 17.85
C TYR A 158 25.63 -13.47 16.89
N HIS A 159 26.78 -13.62 16.24
CA HIS A 159 27.04 -14.71 15.28
C HIS A 159 28.53 -15.00 15.08
N ALA A 160 28.87 -16.25 14.76
CA ALA A 160 30.27 -16.66 14.52
C ALA A 160 30.87 -16.04 13.25
N ASP A 161 30.06 -15.84 12.21
CA ASP A 161 30.45 -15.13 10.99
C ASP A 161 30.26 -13.61 11.13
N PHE A 162 30.89 -13.04 12.16
CA PHE A 162 30.83 -11.61 12.46
C PHE A 162 31.45 -10.75 11.34
N ALA A 163 32.46 -11.28 10.65
CA ALA A 163 33.15 -10.58 9.57
C ALA A 163 32.25 -10.41 8.34
N ASN A 164 31.45 -11.41 7.97
CA ASN A 164 30.47 -11.27 6.90
C ASN A 164 29.37 -10.28 7.29
N LEU A 165 28.82 -10.39 8.50
CA LEU A 165 27.80 -9.46 9.00
C LEU A 165 28.28 -8.01 8.97
N ARG A 166 29.52 -7.75 9.40
CA ARG A 166 30.13 -6.41 9.33
C ARG A 166 30.18 -5.87 7.90
N ARG A 167 30.61 -6.70 6.93
CA ARG A 167 30.67 -6.31 5.51
C ARG A 167 29.29 -6.05 4.95
N GLU A 168 28.31 -6.86 5.30
CA GLU A 168 26.93 -6.67 4.85
C GLU A 168 26.29 -5.41 5.46
N LEU A 169 26.51 -5.14 6.75
CA LEU A 169 26.03 -3.91 7.39
C LEU A 169 26.54 -2.65 6.65
N ILE A 170 27.79 -2.68 6.15
CA ILE A 170 28.32 -1.62 5.29
C ILE A 170 27.68 -1.63 3.91
N SER A 171 27.59 -2.80 3.26
CA SER A 171 27.06 -2.94 1.89
C SER A 171 25.61 -2.44 1.76
N TYR A 172 24.82 -2.61 2.82
CA TYR A 172 23.44 -2.10 2.91
C TYR A 172 23.34 -0.68 3.49
N ASN A 173 24.46 0.01 3.70
CA ASN A 173 24.55 1.37 4.28
C ASN A 173 23.91 1.50 5.68
N LEU A 174 23.79 0.40 6.43
CA LEU A 174 23.24 0.42 7.79
C LEU A 174 24.28 0.88 8.81
N ILE A 175 25.57 0.73 8.48
CA ILE A 175 26.72 1.23 9.23
C ILE A 175 27.72 1.81 8.22
N GLN A 176 28.33 2.95 8.54
CA GLN A 176 29.39 3.54 7.74
C GLN A 176 30.77 3.19 8.30
N LYS A 177 31.79 3.22 7.45
CA LYS A 177 33.20 3.02 7.84
C LYS A 177 34.06 4.14 7.27
N LYS A 178 34.92 4.72 8.10
CA LYS A 178 36.02 5.61 7.68
C LYS A 178 37.21 5.45 8.62
N ASP A 179 38.41 5.34 8.04
CA ASP A 179 39.68 5.25 8.79
C ASP A 179 39.68 4.19 9.92
N GLY A 180 39.01 3.04 9.69
CA GLY A 180 38.90 1.96 10.67
C GLY A 180 37.87 2.18 11.78
N VAL A 181 37.13 3.29 11.73
CA VAL A 181 36.04 3.65 12.64
C VAL A 181 34.71 3.39 11.97
N TYR A 182 33.77 2.83 12.72
CA TYR A 182 32.43 2.45 12.29
C TYR A 182 31.39 3.24 13.10
N TRP A 183 30.30 3.67 12.47
CA TRP A 183 29.19 4.29 13.18
C TRP A 183 27.87 4.06 12.46
N ARG A 184 26.79 4.07 13.23
CA ARG A 184 25.43 4.02 12.71
C ARG A 184 24.87 5.44 12.57
N TYR A 185 24.20 5.70 11.45
CA TYR A 185 23.43 6.94 11.22
C TYR A 185 21.92 6.64 11.29
N VAL A 186 21.10 7.66 11.50
CA VAL A 186 19.63 7.55 11.45
C VAL A 186 19.18 7.87 10.04
N ASP A 187 18.46 6.93 9.41
CA ASP A 187 17.72 7.20 8.17
C ASP A 187 16.65 8.29 8.38
#